data_AF-A0A1X0NNC4-F1
#
_entry.id   AF-A0A1X0NNC4-F1
#
_cell.length_a   1.000
_cell.length_b   1.000
_cell.length_c   1.000
_cell.angle_alpha   90.00
_cell.angle_beta   90.00
_cell.angle_gamma   90.00
#
_symmetry.space_group_name_H-M   'P 1'
#
loop_
_entity.id
_entity.type
_entity.pdbx_description
1 polymer ?
#
loop_
_entity_poly.entity_id
_entity_poly.type
_entity_poly.pdbx_seq_one_letter_code
_entity_poly.pdbx_strand_id
1 'polypeptide(L)'
;MKRCLCYWGSFQGVQFGRRPGAGGINLNKGLLSDKERGDPFTDPKVYRNKKNVTALIKVGRKEKILLHEEEQKKKLGALGIDSHTERKLHSGTTETLNNESITAVREMDERAMESSHTKDQYTTALRQLMEREVERRDHMMDKFGQPPTSKEFHKLFTELRHADDEMESIERYQNRLVEECGVYPSTRLDAYMLDDDTYFPDWVNALPYSIRDRVKYGSLGLTEEDEALRVTLGRMPLDKRRREWNRFKMAKEQKAAKEETLTLAELRDARQGKRRFHWLQRKRQKRASMLKRLALRKPEMFELWPSTVVDYSQRIAFIAQHVENGLNTKGQWPLDPEELSRARIKRSQEEAEKTFLLNTDEKKVLNKTGGKSRENGIMQMLNALDERQKPFKRLSRKVYANRVNAVVHGDQDEYGRKYRKMENRAKRRMRPYDSLSEMALEKEVRKEPRVYTKGLNHSDDEHWPKHTKSWSDGMPSTRYAS
;
A
#
# COMPACT_ATOMS: atom_id res chain seq x y z
N MET A 1 -37.43 0.75 39.89
CA MET A 1 -36.15 0.18 40.38
C MET A 1 -35.26 -0.21 39.20
N LYS A 2 -34.30 0.64 38.80
CA LYS A 2 -33.28 0.31 37.79
C LYS A 2 -32.19 -0.50 38.48
N ARG A 3 -32.19 -1.83 38.29
CA ARG A 3 -31.16 -2.73 38.87
C ARG A 3 -29.78 -2.32 38.35
N CYS A 4 -28.85 -2.21 39.30
CA CYS A 4 -27.49 -1.70 39.13
C CYS A 4 -26.65 -2.69 38.29
N LEU A 5 -26.71 -2.55 36.96
CA LEU A 5 -25.98 -3.39 35.98
C LEU A 5 -24.45 -3.37 36.17
N CYS A 6 -23.90 -2.32 36.79
CA CYS A 6 -22.45 -2.14 36.96
C CYS A 6 -21.80 -3.17 37.91
N TYR A 7 -22.52 -3.66 38.92
CA TYR A 7 -21.97 -4.62 39.90
C TYR A 7 -22.01 -6.08 39.43
N TRP A 8 -22.88 -6.40 38.46
CA TRP A 8 -22.99 -7.76 37.92
C TRP A 8 -21.87 -8.09 36.93
N GLY A 9 -21.38 -7.08 36.19
CA GLY A 9 -20.28 -7.26 35.25
C GLY A 9 -18.97 -7.67 35.92
N SER A 10 -18.66 -7.10 37.09
CA SER A 10 -17.47 -7.47 37.86
C SER A 10 -17.58 -8.89 38.43
N PHE A 11 -18.75 -9.28 38.98
CA PHE A 11 -18.99 -10.61 39.53
C PHE A 11 -18.88 -11.73 38.47
N GLN A 12 -19.43 -11.53 37.26
CA GLN A 12 -19.27 -12.49 36.16
C GLN A 12 -17.82 -12.61 35.67
N GLY A 13 -17.03 -11.54 35.78
CA GLY A 13 -15.61 -11.51 35.40
C GLY A 13 -14.67 -12.19 36.40
N VAL A 14 -15.12 -12.50 37.63
CA VAL A 14 -14.27 -13.02 38.73
C VAL A 14 -13.56 -14.31 38.35
N GLN A 15 -14.20 -15.20 37.58
CA GLN A 15 -13.65 -16.51 37.21
C GLN A 15 -12.49 -16.44 36.21
N PHE A 16 -12.35 -15.33 35.47
CA PHE A 16 -11.35 -15.18 34.39
C PHE A 16 -10.39 -14.01 34.60
N GLY A 17 -10.83 -12.96 35.30
CA GLY A 17 -10.07 -11.73 35.50
C GLY A 17 -8.93 -11.87 36.50
N ARG A 18 -7.86 -11.09 36.30
CA ARG A 18 -6.80 -10.95 37.30
C ARG A 18 -7.35 -10.22 38.53
N ARG A 19 -6.96 -10.67 39.72
CA ARG A 19 -7.41 -10.11 41.01
C ARG A 19 -6.22 -9.58 41.82
N PRO A 20 -5.68 -8.40 41.47
CA PRO A 20 -4.58 -7.85 42.25
C PRO A 20 -5.12 -7.15 43.50
N GLY A 21 -4.59 -7.50 44.69
CA GLY A 21 -4.91 -6.78 45.94
C GLY A 21 -4.34 -5.36 45.98
N ALA A 22 -3.26 -5.10 45.26
CA ALA A 22 -2.59 -3.79 45.17
C ALA A 22 -2.87 -3.04 43.85
N GLY A 23 -4.03 -3.28 43.21
CA GLY A 23 -4.41 -2.59 41.97
C GLY A 23 -3.57 -2.93 40.73
N GLY A 24 -2.66 -3.90 40.83
CA GLY A 24 -1.82 -4.35 39.72
C GLY A 24 -0.50 -3.59 39.58
N ILE A 25 -0.09 -2.84 40.60
CA ILE A 25 1.16 -2.09 40.62
C ILE A 25 2.34 -3.05 40.75
N ASN A 26 3.18 -3.14 39.71
CA ASN A 26 4.37 -3.99 39.65
C ASN A 26 5.62 -3.20 39.21
N LEU A 27 5.91 -2.10 39.91
CA LEU A 27 7.07 -1.25 39.63
C LEU A 27 8.36 -1.84 40.23
N ASN A 28 9.30 -2.24 39.38
CA ASN A 28 10.64 -2.65 39.81
C ASN A 28 11.63 -1.50 39.58
N LYS A 29 12.18 -0.94 40.66
CA LYS A 29 13.13 0.17 40.62
C LYS A 29 14.55 -0.23 40.16
N GLY A 30 14.84 -1.54 40.10
CA GLY A 30 16.13 -2.06 39.61
C GLY A 30 16.17 -2.37 38.11
N LEU A 31 15.04 -2.30 37.40
CA LEU A 31 15.02 -2.41 35.94
C LEU A 31 15.30 -1.03 35.31
N LEU A 32 16.07 -1.01 34.22
CA LEU A 32 16.26 0.19 33.41
C LEU A 32 14.91 0.70 32.89
N SER A 33 14.54 1.92 33.28
CA SER A 33 13.34 2.55 32.75
C SER A 33 13.62 3.15 31.37
N ASP A 34 12.55 3.55 30.67
CA ASP A 34 12.67 4.20 29.37
C ASP A 34 13.44 5.54 29.47
N LYS A 35 13.49 6.18 30.64
CA LYS A 35 14.29 7.39 30.87
C LYS A 35 15.79 7.08 30.92
N GLU A 36 16.21 6.04 31.64
CA GLU A 36 17.63 5.65 31.71
C GLU A 36 18.14 5.09 30.39
N ARG A 37 17.27 4.40 29.63
CA ARG A 37 17.61 3.95 28.26
C ARG A 37 17.81 5.11 27.29
N GLY A 38 17.25 6.29 27.58
CA GLY A 38 17.40 7.48 26.76
C GLY A 38 16.73 7.37 25.40
N ASP A 39 17.49 7.55 24.32
CA ASP A 39 16.98 7.61 22.96
C ASP A 39 17.14 6.26 22.23
N PRO A 40 16.04 5.57 21.87
CA PRO A 40 16.10 4.25 21.24
C PRO A 40 16.48 4.28 19.75
N PHE A 41 16.83 5.43 19.16
CA PHE A 41 17.16 5.51 17.73
C PHE A 41 18.33 4.61 17.31
N THR A 42 19.24 4.27 18.24
CA THR A 42 20.38 3.37 18.02
C THR A 42 19.99 1.89 17.94
N ASP A 43 18.78 1.52 18.35
CA ASP A 43 18.32 0.14 18.27
C ASP A 43 18.10 -0.28 16.81
N PRO A 44 18.61 -1.46 16.36
CA PRO A 44 18.39 -1.97 15.01
C PRO A 44 16.92 -2.11 14.62
N LYS A 45 16.05 -2.34 15.60
CA LYS A 45 14.60 -2.43 15.40
C LYS A 45 13.96 -1.08 15.09
N VAL A 46 14.63 0.03 15.36
CA VAL A 46 14.14 1.40 15.15
C VAL A 46 14.69 1.94 13.82
N TYR A 47 16.01 2.06 13.66
CA TYR A 47 16.59 2.67 12.44
C TYR A 47 16.42 1.82 11.16
N ARG A 48 16.24 0.48 11.29
CA ARG A 48 15.93 -0.39 10.13
C ARG A 48 14.43 -0.57 9.89
N ASN A 49 13.55 0.11 10.64
CA ASN A 49 12.11 -0.10 10.55
C ASN A 49 11.46 0.60 9.34
N LYS A 50 11.51 -0.07 8.20
CA LYS A 50 10.87 0.40 6.95
C LYS A 50 9.33 0.32 6.95
N LYS A 51 8.70 -0.15 8.03
CA LYS A 51 7.24 -0.31 8.11
C LYS A 51 6.56 0.77 8.95
N ASN A 52 7.33 1.56 9.71
CA ASN A 52 6.83 2.59 10.60
C ASN A 52 7.25 3.98 10.10
N VAL A 53 6.24 4.81 9.81
CA VAL A 53 6.42 6.20 9.38
C VAL A 53 7.11 7.03 10.45
N THR A 54 6.67 6.93 11.72
CA THR A 54 7.29 7.65 12.85
C THR A 54 8.75 7.29 13.03
N ALA A 55 9.12 6.01 12.90
CA ALA A 55 10.51 5.58 13.01
C ALA A 55 11.37 6.19 11.90
N LEU A 56 10.92 6.14 10.65
CA LEU A 56 11.66 6.70 9.52
C LEU A 56 11.85 8.22 9.63
N ILE A 57 10.81 8.96 10.04
CA ILE A 57 10.91 10.41 10.24
C ILE A 57 11.86 10.73 11.39
N LYS A 58 11.62 10.17 12.57
CA LYS A 58 12.36 10.55 13.78
C LYS A 58 13.83 10.15 13.70
N VAL A 59 14.14 8.97 13.16
CA VAL A 59 15.53 8.53 12.96
C VAL A 59 16.22 9.39 11.92
N GLY A 60 15.61 9.58 10.74
CA GLY A 60 16.20 10.40 9.68
C GLY A 60 16.46 11.84 10.14
N ARG A 61 15.53 12.40 10.93
CA ARG A 61 15.69 13.72 11.54
C ARG A 61 16.82 13.73 12.57
N LYS A 62 16.88 12.74 13.46
CA LYS A 62 17.89 12.64 14.53
C LYS A 62 19.29 12.49 13.95
N GLU A 63 19.48 11.61 12.97
CA GLU A 63 20.77 11.40 12.30
C GLU A 63 21.26 12.69 11.62
N LYS A 64 20.38 13.39 10.91
CA LYS A 64 20.73 14.66 10.26
C LYS A 64 21.09 15.76 11.25
N ILE A 65 20.35 15.87 12.35
CA ILE A 65 20.67 16.85 13.41
C ILE A 65 22.05 16.55 13.99
N LEU A 66 22.34 15.28 14.32
CA LEU A 66 23.63 14.89 14.89
C LEU A 66 24.80 15.13 13.92
N LEU A 67 24.64 14.77 12.65
CA LEU A 67 25.65 15.03 11.62
C LEU A 67 25.87 16.54 11.45
N HIS A 68 24.80 17.33 11.46
CA HIS A 68 24.87 18.77 11.35
C HIS A 68 25.60 19.42 12.54
N GLU A 69 25.25 19.02 13.76
CA GLU A 69 25.92 19.46 14.99
C GLU A 69 27.41 19.09 14.99
N GLU A 70 27.76 17.88 14.53
CA GLU A 70 29.14 17.42 14.43
C GLU A 70 29.94 18.21 13.38
N GLU A 71 29.38 18.45 12.19
CA GLU A 71 30.01 19.26 11.14
C GLU A 71 30.21 20.70 11.58
N GLN A 72 29.21 21.30 12.25
CA GLN A 72 29.32 22.64 12.79
C GLN A 72 30.43 22.73 13.82
N LYS A 73 30.46 21.78 14.77
CA LYS A 73 31.49 21.71 15.81
C LYS A 73 32.89 21.53 15.22
N LYS A 74 33.05 20.70 14.18
CA LYS A 74 34.35 20.50 13.51
C LYS A 74 34.85 21.78 12.83
N LYS A 75 33.98 22.48 12.11
CA LYS A 75 34.35 23.71 11.40
C LYS A 75 34.68 24.86 12.37
N LEU A 76 33.87 25.05 13.42
CA LEU A 76 34.16 26.06 14.45
C LEU A 76 35.40 25.70 15.28
N GLY A 77 35.62 24.43 15.58
CA GLY A 77 36.85 23.96 16.22
C GLY A 77 38.09 24.20 15.36
N ALA A 78 37.99 24.10 14.04
CA ALA A 78 39.07 24.44 13.12
C ALA A 78 39.40 25.95 13.12
N LEU A 79 38.43 26.80 13.47
CA LEU A 79 38.62 28.24 13.67
C LEU A 79 39.10 28.60 15.09
N GLY A 80 39.41 27.62 15.94
CA GLY A 80 39.85 27.85 17.33
C GLY A 80 38.74 28.37 18.25
N ILE A 81 37.47 28.24 17.86
CA ILE A 81 36.34 28.77 18.61
C ILE A 81 35.80 27.70 19.54
N ASP A 82 35.91 27.98 20.84
CA ASP A 82 35.33 27.17 21.88
C ASP A 82 33.81 27.30 21.96
N SER A 83 33.15 26.29 22.52
CA SER A 83 31.70 26.25 22.70
C SER A 83 31.12 27.45 23.48
N HIS A 84 31.92 28.06 24.37
CA HIS A 84 31.49 29.23 25.14
C HIS A 84 31.53 30.50 24.27
N THR A 85 32.56 30.66 23.43
CA THR A 85 32.63 31.74 22.44
C THR A 85 31.58 31.58 21.35
N GLU A 86 31.30 30.35 20.90
CA GLU A 86 30.21 30.07 19.96
C GLU A 86 28.84 30.54 20.50
N ARG A 87 28.51 30.23 21.77
CA ARG A 87 27.26 30.70 22.40
C ARG A 87 27.18 32.22 22.48
N LYS A 88 28.30 32.88 22.80
CA LYS A 88 28.38 34.35 22.85
C LYS A 88 28.14 34.98 21.48
N LEU A 89 28.78 34.44 20.43
CA LEU A 89 28.57 34.85 19.04
C LEU A 89 27.13 34.58 18.58
N HIS A 90 26.56 33.42 18.90
CA HIS A 90 25.16 33.10 18.58
C HIS A 90 24.16 34.03 19.28
N SER A 91 24.43 34.40 20.53
CA SER A 91 23.56 35.32 21.30
C SER A 91 23.73 36.79 20.91
N GLY A 92 24.69 37.11 20.03
CA GLY A 92 25.01 38.49 19.64
C GLY A 92 25.57 39.34 20.79
N THR A 93 26.05 38.71 21.88
CA THR A 93 26.47 39.42 23.10
C THR A 93 27.91 39.93 23.05
N THR A 94 28.68 39.58 22.02
CA THR A 94 30.07 40.01 21.82
C THR A 94 30.26 40.59 20.44
N GLU A 95 30.90 41.76 20.35
CA GLU A 95 31.32 42.35 19.08
C GLU A 95 32.41 41.48 18.41
N THR A 96 32.26 41.24 17.11
CA THR A 96 33.20 40.47 16.30
C THR A 96 34.42 41.31 15.94
N LEU A 97 35.38 41.41 16.86
CA LEU A 97 36.59 42.23 16.68
C LEU A 97 37.74 41.48 15.98
N ASN A 98 37.75 40.13 16.04
CA ASN A 98 38.83 39.30 15.45
C ASN A 98 38.40 38.69 14.11
N ASN A 99 39.33 38.58 13.15
CA ASN A 99 39.06 37.95 11.84
C ASN A 99 38.45 36.55 11.98
N GLU A 100 38.91 35.74 12.93
CA GLU A 100 38.37 34.41 13.22
C GLU A 100 36.92 34.46 13.70
N SER A 101 36.57 35.44 14.54
CA SER A 101 35.19 35.65 15.02
C SER A 101 34.26 36.13 13.91
N ILE A 102 34.78 36.95 12.97
CA ILE A 102 34.03 37.39 11.79
C ILE A 102 33.80 36.22 10.84
N THR A 103 34.82 35.39 10.58
CA THR A 103 34.67 34.20 9.74
C THR A 103 33.69 33.21 10.34
N ALA A 104 33.69 33.05 11.66
CA ALA A 104 32.76 32.16 12.33
C ALA A 104 31.31 32.66 12.33
N VAL A 105 31.09 33.97 12.51
CA VAL A 105 29.75 34.53 12.36
C VAL A 105 29.26 34.41 10.92
N ARG A 106 30.11 34.66 9.93
CA ARG A 106 29.77 34.41 8.52
C ARG A 106 29.43 32.95 8.27
N GLU A 107 30.22 32.02 8.80
CA GLU A 107 29.93 30.59 8.72
C GLU A 107 28.64 30.20 9.43
N MET A 108 28.32 30.82 10.57
CA MET A 108 27.09 30.59 11.32
C MET A 108 25.87 31.17 10.59
N ASP A 109 25.99 32.34 9.98
CA ASP A 109 24.92 32.99 9.20
C ASP A 109 24.69 32.27 7.88
N GLU A 110 25.76 31.96 7.13
CA GLU A 110 25.69 31.15 5.92
C GLU A 110 25.07 29.79 6.24
N ARG A 111 25.48 29.16 7.35
CA ARG A 111 24.85 27.92 7.81
C ARG A 111 23.43 28.11 8.26
N ALA A 112 23.04 29.14 8.99
CA ALA A 112 21.65 29.34 9.40
C ALA A 112 20.74 29.54 8.19
N MET A 113 21.21 30.29 7.19
CA MET A 113 20.52 30.46 5.91
C MET A 113 20.51 29.17 5.08
N GLU A 114 21.54 28.33 5.21
CA GLU A 114 21.61 27.05 4.51
C GLU A 114 20.88 25.89 5.20
N SER A 115 20.89 25.86 6.53
CA SER A 115 20.47 24.78 7.44
C SER A 115 19.07 24.96 8.02
N SER A 116 18.48 26.16 7.90
CA SER A 116 17.12 26.49 8.36
C SER A 116 16.02 25.59 7.79
N HIS A 117 16.34 24.71 6.84
CA HIS A 117 15.41 23.78 6.23
C HIS A 117 15.85 22.31 6.34
N THR A 118 16.27 21.89 7.54
CA THR A 118 16.22 20.47 7.96
C THR A 118 14.78 19.91 8.04
N LYS A 119 13.83 20.42 7.24
CA LYS A 119 12.60 19.69 6.96
C LYS A 119 12.98 18.49 6.11
N ASP A 120 12.91 17.33 6.74
CA ASP A 120 13.41 16.03 6.28
C ASP A 120 13.23 15.81 4.77
N GLN A 121 14.29 15.33 4.11
CA GLN A 121 14.18 14.67 2.81
C GLN A 121 13.08 13.61 2.92
N TYR A 122 12.04 13.78 2.13
CA TYR A 122 10.95 12.86 2.09
C TYR A 122 11.38 11.66 1.25
N THR A 123 11.53 10.50 1.88
CA THR A 123 12.05 9.31 1.21
C THR A 123 10.95 8.57 0.45
N THR A 124 11.33 7.83 -0.58
CA THR A 124 10.40 6.94 -1.31
C THR A 124 9.73 5.91 -0.41
N ALA A 125 10.44 5.41 0.61
CA ALA A 125 9.88 4.52 1.61
C ALA A 125 8.72 5.17 2.38
N LEU A 126 8.83 6.46 2.73
CA LEU A 126 7.73 7.22 3.34
C LEU A 126 6.55 7.34 2.37
N ARG A 127 6.80 7.70 1.10
CA ARG A 127 5.75 7.77 0.06
C ARG A 127 4.97 6.46 -0.07
N GLN A 128 5.68 5.35 -0.20
CA GLN A 128 5.09 4.01 -0.31
C GLN A 128 4.28 3.64 0.94
N LEU A 129 4.72 4.04 2.14
CA LEU A 129 3.96 3.80 3.38
C LEU A 129 2.66 4.60 3.45
N MET A 130 2.64 5.82 2.91
CA MET A 130 1.42 6.63 2.82
C MET A 130 0.39 5.96 1.89
N GLU A 131 0.85 5.42 0.75
CA GLU A 131 -0.01 4.70 -0.19
C GLU A 131 -0.41 3.30 0.28
N ARG A 132 0.39 2.66 1.14
CA ARG A 132 0.15 1.30 1.66
C ARG A 132 -1.22 1.17 2.34
N GLU A 133 -1.75 2.24 2.94
CA GLU A 133 -3.11 2.15 3.53
C GLU A 133 -4.19 1.98 2.45
N VAL A 134 -4.02 2.59 1.27
CA VAL A 134 -4.92 2.37 0.12
C VAL A 134 -4.76 0.94 -0.39
N GLU A 135 -3.52 0.47 -0.59
CA GLU A 135 -3.25 -0.90 -1.03
C GLU A 135 -3.81 -1.94 -0.06
N ARG A 136 -3.67 -1.71 1.25
CA ARG A 136 -4.22 -2.59 2.29
C ARG A 136 -5.74 -2.65 2.21
N ARG A 137 -6.41 -1.51 1.99
CA ARG A 137 -7.88 -1.49 1.83
C ARG A 137 -8.30 -2.27 0.60
N ASP A 138 -7.67 -2.03 -0.54
CA ASP A 138 -7.97 -2.72 -1.80
C ASP A 138 -7.74 -4.23 -1.65
N HIS A 139 -6.62 -4.65 -1.04
CA HIS A 139 -6.35 -6.06 -0.75
C HIS A 139 -7.40 -6.69 0.18
N MET A 140 -7.80 -6.00 1.24
CA MET A 140 -8.80 -6.51 2.18
C MET A 140 -10.18 -6.62 1.54
N MET A 141 -10.54 -5.67 0.68
CA MET A 141 -11.79 -5.70 -0.10
C MET A 141 -11.78 -6.81 -1.15
N ASP A 142 -10.66 -7.06 -1.81
CA ASP A 142 -10.54 -8.14 -2.81
C ASP A 142 -10.59 -9.54 -2.17
N LYS A 143 -9.98 -9.69 -0.99
CA LYS A 143 -9.85 -10.98 -0.30
C LYS A 143 -11.05 -11.35 0.56
N PHE A 144 -11.70 -10.37 1.19
CA PHE A 144 -12.78 -10.59 2.16
C PHE A 144 -14.06 -9.79 1.85
N GLY A 145 -14.12 -9.14 0.69
CA GLY A 145 -15.29 -8.39 0.27
C GLY A 145 -16.48 -9.32 0.04
N GLN A 146 -17.63 -8.94 0.58
CA GLN A 146 -18.89 -9.56 0.20
C GLN A 146 -19.26 -9.21 -1.25
N PRO A 147 -20.11 -10.02 -1.91
CA PRO A 147 -20.69 -9.68 -3.20
C PRO A 147 -21.32 -8.28 -3.16
N PRO A 148 -21.08 -7.43 -4.18
CA PRO A 148 -21.55 -6.05 -4.17
C PRO A 148 -23.09 -6.00 -4.17
N THR A 149 -23.63 -4.96 -3.53
CA THR A 149 -25.05 -4.62 -3.64
C THR A 149 -25.41 -4.12 -5.05
N SER A 150 -26.70 -3.92 -5.34
CA SER A 150 -27.15 -3.44 -6.65
C SER A 150 -26.55 -2.11 -7.08
N LYS A 151 -26.54 -1.14 -6.15
CA LYS A 151 -25.96 0.19 -6.37
C LYS A 151 -24.45 0.13 -6.54
N GLU A 152 -23.76 -0.69 -5.76
CA GLU A 152 -22.30 -0.87 -5.88
C GLU A 152 -21.93 -1.55 -7.20
N PHE A 153 -22.68 -2.58 -7.61
CA PHE A 153 -22.49 -3.24 -8.90
C PHE A 153 -22.63 -2.26 -10.07
N HIS A 154 -23.71 -1.45 -10.08
CA HIS A 154 -23.91 -0.45 -11.13
C HIS A 154 -22.79 0.60 -11.15
N LYS A 155 -22.33 1.07 -9.98
CA LYS A 155 -21.18 1.99 -9.87
C LYS A 155 -19.89 1.38 -10.43
N LEU A 156 -19.59 0.13 -10.09
CA LEU A 156 -18.40 -0.57 -10.60
C LEU A 156 -18.49 -0.80 -12.11
N PHE A 157 -19.67 -1.16 -12.62
CA PHE A 157 -19.91 -1.38 -14.04
C PHE A 157 -19.76 -0.08 -14.85
N THR A 158 -20.41 1.00 -14.39
CA THR A 158 -20.30 2.33 -15.02
C THR A 158 -18.88 2.84 -15.00
N GLU A 159 -18.17 2.69 -13.87
CA GLU A 159 -16.76 3.07 -13.79
C GLU A 159 -15.86 2.27 -14.75
N LEU A 160 -16.13 0.98 -14.95
CA LEU A 160 -15.35 0.16 -15.88
C LEU A 160 -15.69 0.44 -17.34
N ARG A 161 -16.96 0.74 -17.65
CA ARG A 161 -17.44 1.08 -19.00
C ARG A 161 -16.91 2.44 -19.46
N HIS A 162 -16.96 3.45 -18.60
CA HIS A 162 -16.52 4.82 -18.91
C HIS A 162 -15.03 5.04 -18.65
N ALA A 163 -14.26 4.00 -18.32
CA ALA A 163 -12.83 4.15 -18.10
C ALA A 163 -12.09 4.59 -19.38
N ASP A 164 -12.53 4.09 -20.54
CA ASP A 164 -11.95 4.44 -21.83
C ASP A 164 -12.39 5.85 -22.27
N ASP A 165 -13.69 6.17 -22.15
CA ASP A 165 -14.22 7.54 -22.38
C ASP A 165 -13.49 8.60 -21.53
N GLU A 166 -13.21 8.27 -20.26
CA GLU A 166 -12.50 9.16 -19.35
C GLU A 166 -11.05 9.38 -19.80
N MET A 167 -10.36 8.34 -20.27
CA MET A 167 -9.01 8.44 -20.84
C MET A 167 -9.00 9.30 -22.10
N GLU A 168 -9.96 9.10 -23.02
CA GLU A 168 -10.10 9.93 -24.22
C GLU A 168 -10.37 11.40 -23.86
N SER A 169 -11.22 11.65 -22.86
CA SER A 169 -11.50 13.02 -22.41
C SER A 169 -10.25 13.71 -21.85
N ILE A 170 -9.43 12.99 -21.07
CA ILE A 170 -8.17 13.51 -20.52
C ILE A 170 -7.21 13.85 -21.65
N GLU A 171 -7.07 12.97 -22.64
CA GLU A 171 -6.23 13.20 -23.81
C GLU A 171 -6.69 14.42 -24.61
N ARG A 172 -8.00 14.58 -24.84
CA ARG A 172 -8.55 15.78 -25.50
C ARG A 172 -8.22 17.06 -24.74
N TYR A 173 -8.37 17.08 -23.41
CA TYR A 173 -7.99 18.24 -22.60
C TYR A 173 -6.49 18.51 -22.61
N GLN A 174 -5.65 17.46 -22.63
CA GLN A 174 -4.20 17.60 -22.73
C GLN A 174 -3.78 18.17 -24.08
N ASN A 175 -4.34 17.66 -25.18
CA ASN A 175 -4.07 18.16 -26.52
C ASN A 175 -4.51 19.63 -26.63
N ARG A 176 -5.71 19.96 -26.14
CA ARG A 176 -6.17 21.34 -26.08
C ARG A 176 -5.22 22.26 -25.30
N LEU A 177 -4.73 21.81 -24.15
CA LEU A 177 -3.80 22.57 -23.31
C LEU A 177 -2.46 22.83 -24.02
N VAL A 178 -1.97 21.87 -24.80
CA VAL A 178 -0.74 22.02 -25.58
C VAL A 178 -0.96 22.94 -26.77
N GLU A 179 -2.01 22.71 -27.55
CA GLU A 179 -2.27 23.44 -28.80
C GLU A 179 -2.75 24.89 -28.57
N GLU A 180 -3.68 25.12 -27.64
CA GLU A 180 -4.23 26.47 -27.40
C GLU A 180 -3.34 27.32 -26.48
N CYS A 181 -2.73 26.70 -25.46
CA CYS A 181 -2.01 27.45 -24.42
C CYS A 181 -0.48 27.30 -24.49
N GLY A 182 0.04 26.45 -25.38
CA GLY A 182 1.49 26.21 -25.50
C GLY A 182 2.12 25.52 -24.28
N VAL A 183 1.31 24.87 -23.42
CA VAL A 183 1.80 24.24 -22.18
C VAL A 183 2.19 22.79 -22.45
N TYR A 184 3.41 22.62 -22.96
CA TYR A 184 4.00 21.32 -23.32
C TYR A 184 4.25 20.39 -22.11
N PRO A 185 4.42 19.07 -22.32
CA PRO A 185 4.75 18.12 -21.25
C PRO A 185 5.97 18.53 -20.40
N SER A 186 6.98 19.15 -21.01
CA SER A 186 8.19 19.62 -20.31
C SER A 186 7.88 20.73 -19.30
N THR A 187 7.07 21.72 -19.68
CA THR A 187 6.66 22.80 -18.77
C THR A 187 5.71 22.29 -17.69
N ARG A 188 4.85 21.31 -18.01
CA ARG A 188 4.00 20.62 -17.01
C ARG A 188 4.82 19.85 -15.97
N LEU A 189 5.93 19.24 -16.39
CA LEU A 189 6.86 18.59 -15.46
C LEU A 189 7.58 19.59 -14.56
N ASP A 190 7.99 20.73 -15.11
CA ASP A 190 8.57 21.83 -14.33
C ASP A 190 7.56 22.35 -13.29
N ALA A 191 6.31 22.59 -13.71
CA ALA A 191 5.20 23.01 -12.85
C ALA A 191 4.94 21.99 -11.72
N TYR A 192 4.94 20.70 -12.06
CA TYR A 192 4.78 19.62 -11.08
C TYR A 192 5.87 19.67 -10.01
N MET A 193 7.14 19.69 -10.42
CA MET A 193 8.29 19.61 -9.51
C MET A 193 8.50 20.87 -8.67
N LEU A 194 8.15 22.02 -9.24
CA LEU A 194 8.23 23.30 -8.54
C LEU A 194 7.00 23.59 -7.68
N ASP A 195 5.94 22.78 -7.79
CA ASP A 195 4.64 22.96 -7.14
C ASP A 195 4.03 24.34 -7.46
N ASP A 196 4.05 24.68 -8.76
CA ASP A 196 3.67 25.98 -9.27
C ASP A 196 2.49 25.86 -10.24
N ASP A 197 1.32 26.32 -9.80
CA ASP A 197 0.08 26.26 -10.59
C ASP A 197 -0.04 27.41 -11.62
N THR A 198 0.88 28.38 -11.63
CA THR A 198 0.84 29.53 -12.56
C THR A 198 1.04 29.13 -14.02
N TYR A 199 1.59 27.95 -14.28
CA TYR A 199 1.77 27.39 -15.62
C TYR A 199 0.45 26.92 -16.25
N PHE A 200 -0.62 26.80 -15.47
CA PHE A 200 -1.91 26.28 -15.95
C PHE A 200 -2.96 27.40 -16.04
N PRO A 201 -3.76 27.44 -17.12
CA PRO A 201 -4.88 28.35 -17.21
C PRO A 201 -6.00 27.97 -16.23
N ASP A 202 -6.84 28.94 -15.86
CA ASP A 202 -7.87 28.79 -14.82
C ASP A 202 -8.83 27.63 -15.05
N TRP A 203 -9.18 27.35 -16.31
CA TRP A 203 -10.10 26.26 -16.64
C TRP A 203 -9.56 24.89 -16.24
N VAL A 204 -8.24 24.70 -16.19
CA VAL A 204 -7.62 23.45 -15.74
C VAL A 204 -7.91 23.21 -14.26
N ASN A 205 -7.87 24.27 -13.44
CA ASN A 205 -8.22 24.19 -12.02
C ASN A 205 -9.74 23.99 -11.81
N ALA A 206 -10.56 24.48 -12.74
CA ALA A 206 -12.01 24.27 -12.74
C ALA A 206 -12.45 22.88 -13.21
N LEU A 207 -11.56 22.07 -13.80
CA LEU A 207 -11.90 20.72 -14.25
C LEU A 207 -12.45 19.82 -13.12
N PRO A 208 -13.26 18.81 -13.45
CA PRO A 208 -13.74 17.83 -12.49
C PRO A 208 -12.59 17.20 -11.70
N TYR A 209 -12.73 17.12 -10.37
CA TYR A 209 -11.69 16.60 -9.47
C TYR A 209 -11.24 15.17 -9.80
N SER A 210 -12.08 14.38 -10.49
CA SER A 210 -11.73 13.02 -10.90
C SER A 210 -10.59 13.01 -11.93
N ILE A 211 -10.54 14.00 -12.82
CA ILE A 211 -9.60 14.07 -13.95
C ILE A 211 -8.56 15.20 -13.82
N ARG A 212 -8.84 16.24 -13.02
CA ARG A 212 -8.00 17.44 -12.87
C ARG A 212 -6.50 17.14 -12.76
N ASP A 213 -6.11 16.35 -11.77
CA ASP A 213 -4.70 16.02 -11.51
C ASP A 213 -4.08 15.19 -12.64
N ARG A 214 -4.89 14.35 -13.31
CA ARG A 214 -4.46 13.50 -14.42
C ARG A 214 -4.32 14.27 -15.72
N VAL A 215 -5.13 15.30 -15.94
CA VAL A 215 -4.96 16.22 -17.07
C VAL A 215 -3.65 16.97 -16.91
N LYS A 216 -3.37 17.52 -15.72
CA LYS A 216 -2.10 18.20 -15.43
C LYS A 216 -0.89 17.29 -15.62
N TYR A 217 -0.88 16.13 -14.96
CA TYR A 217 0.36 15.36 -14.77
C TYR A 217 0.32 13.93 -15.29
N GLY A 218 -0.84 13.39 -15.69
CA GLY A 218 -1.00 11.97 -16.01
C GLY A 218 -0.30 11.48 -17.28
N SER A 219 0.06 12.39 -18.19
CA SER A 219 0.88 12.07 -19.37
C SER A 219 2.39 12.08 -19.06
N LEU A 220 2.80 12.53 -17.87
CA LEU A 220 4.20 12.58 -17.46
C LEU A 220 4.63 11.21 -16.94
N GLY A 221 5.83 10.76 -17.31
CA GLY A 221 6.44 9.51 -16.82
C GLY A 221 7.01 9.63 -15.41
N LEU A 222 6.16 9.87 -14.42
CA LEU A 222 6.53 10.06 -13.01
C LEU A 222 6.69 8.73 -12.27
N THR A 223 7.75 8.63 -11.46
CA THR A 223 8.05 7.49 -10.57
C THR A 223 7.80 7.83 -9.10
N GLU A 224 7.77 6.84 -8.20
CA GLU A 224 7.66 7.10 -6.75
C GLU A 224 8.86 7.90 -6.20
N GLU A 225 10.02 7.84 -6.87
CA GLU A 225 11.20 8.66 -6.58
C GLU A 225 10.97 10.12 -6.93
N ASP A 226 10.34 10.39 -8.08
CA ASP A 226 10.03 11.74 -8.53
C ASP A 226 8.95 12.40 -7.65
N GLU A 227 7.93 11.64 -7.21
CA GLU A 227 6.94 12.12 -6.25
C GLU A 227 7.59 12.46 -4.90
N ALA A 228 8.53 11.64 -4.43
CA ALA A 228 9.24 11.90 -3.19
C ALA A 228 10.21 13.09 -3.29
N LEU A 229 10.83 13.25 -4.46
CA LEU A 229 11.65 14.42 -4.78
C LEU A 229 10.80 15.69 -4.81
N ARG A 230 9.61 15.67 -5.42
CA ARG A 230 8.68 16.82 -5.42
C ARG A 230 8.34 17.27 -4.01
N VAL A 231 8.00 16.35 -3.09
CA VAL A 231 7.73 16.71 -1.68
C VAL A 231 8.98 17.31 -1.02
N THR A 232 10.14 16.75 -1.32
CA THR A 232 11.43 17.27 -0.81
C THR A 232 11.71 18.69 -1.34
N LEU A 233 11.48 18.93 -2.62
CA LEU A 233 11.58 20.24 -3.28
C LEU A 233 10.56 21.23 -2.70
N GLY A 234 9.32 20.80 -2.48
CA GLY A 234 8.23 21.56 -1.85
C GLY A 234 8.56 22.07 -0.44
N ARG A 235 9.41 21.35 0.29
CA ARG A 235 9.90 21.74 1.63
C ARG A 235 11.08 22.70 1.60
N MET A 236 11.77 22.80 0.48
CA MET A 236 12.89 23.71 0.28
C MET A 236 12.39 25.11 -0.12
N PRO A 237 13.18 26.17 0.16
CA PRO A 237 12.95 27.52 -0.38
C PRO A 237 12.92 27.54 -1.90
N LEU A 238 12.19 28.48 -2.48
CA LEU A 238 11.97 28.59 -3.91
C LEU A 238 13.29 28.66 -4.71
N ASP A 239 14.25 29.45 -4.25
CA ASP A 239 15.52 29.67 -4.97
C ASP A 239 16.38 28.41 -5.02
N LYS A 240 16.39 27.65 -3.92
CA LYS A 240 17.06 26.34 -3.85
C LYS A 240 16.31 25.32 -4.67
N ARG A 241 14.98 25.33 -4.61
CA ARG A 241 14.09 24.45 -5.38
C ARG A 241 14.37 24.55 -6.88
N ARG A 242 14.43 25.77 -7.43
CA ARG A 242 14.71 26.02 -8.85
C ARG A 242 16.11 25.54 -9.26
N ARG A 243 17.13 25.84 -8.44
CA ARG A 243 18.52 25.40 -8.69
C ARG A 243 18.64 23.87 -8.69
N GLU A 244 18.09 23.23 -7.66
CA GLU A 244 18.09 21.78 -7.52
C GLU A 244 17.30 21.10 -8.63
N TRP A 245 16.12 21.61 -8.96
CA TRP A 245 15.32 21.09 -10.07
C TRP A 245 16.06 21.19 -11.41
N ASN A 246 16.69 22.32 -11.73
CA ASN A 246 17.47 22.47 -12.95
C ASN A 246 18.65 21.47 -13.00
N ARG A 247 19.31 21.23 -11.86
CA ARG A 247 20.35 20.21 -11.72
C ARG A 247 19.80 18.81 -11.99
N PHE A 248 18.67 18.45 -11.39
CA PHE A 248 18.03 17.15 -11.59
C PHE A 248 17.52 16.97 -13.02
N LYS A 249 16.96 18.02 -13.63
CA LYS A 249 16.51 18.03 -15.02
C LYS A 249 17.66 17.73 -15.96
N MET A 250 18.79 18.46 -15.84
CA MET A 250 20.00 18.17 -16.63
C MET A 250 20.51 16.73 -16.42
N ALA A 251 20.51 16.25 -15.18
CA ALA A 251 20.92 14.87 -14.88
C ALA A 251 19.96 13.81 -15.49
N LYS A 252 18.66 14.10 -15.57
CA LYS A 252 17.66 13.21 -16.19
C LYS A 252 17.80 13.19 -17.71
N GLU A 253 18.05 14.33 -18.36
CA GLU A 253 18.35 14.38 -19.80
C GLU A 253 19.62 13.57 -20.12
N GLN A 254 20.67 13.69 -19.30
CA GLN A 254 21.88 12.87 -19.46
C GLN A 254 21.63 11.38 -19.23
N LYS A 255 20.73 11.01 -18.31
CA LYS A 255 20.33 9.62 -18.10
C LYS A 255 19.55 9.09 -19.30
N ALA A 256 18.58 9.85 -19.82
CA ALA A 256 17.80 9.48 -21.00
C ALA A 256 18.72 9.29 -22.22
N ALA A 257 19.70 10.17 -22.42
CA ALA A 257 20.70 10.02 -23.49
C ALA A 257 21.59 8.77 -23.33
N LYS A 258 21.79 8.28 -22.10
CA LYS A 258 22.55 7.06 -21.80
C LYS A 258 21.70 5.78 -21.77
N GLU A 259 20.37 5.91 -21.79
CA GLU A 259 19.40 4.81 -21.66
C GLU A 259 19.27 3.96 -22.93
N GLU A 260 20.11 4.19 -23.94
CA GLU A 260 20.24 3.27 -25.08
C GLU A 260 20.68 1.86 -24.64
N THR A 261 21.52 1.79 -23.59
CA THR A 261 22.02 0.51 -23.04
C THR A 261 21.36 0.19 -21.71
N LEU A 262 21.10 -1.11 -21.48
CA LEU A 262 20.59 -1.59 -20.18
C LEU A 262 21.74 -1.85 -19.21
N THR A 263 21.59 -1.37 -17.98
CA THR A 263 22.56 -1.65 -16.92
C THR A 263 22.43 -3.09 -16.41
N LEU A 264 23.50 -3.63 -15.80
CA LEU A 264 23.47 -4.98 -15.21
C LEU A 264 22.37 -5.15 -14.15
N ALA A 265 22.07 -4.08 -13.40
CA ALA A 265 21.01 -4.08 -12.40
C ALA A 265 19.62 -4.22 -13.04
N GLU A 266 19.37 -3.51 -14.14
CA GLU A 266 18.13 -3.61 -14.92
C GLU A 266 17.97 -4.99 -15.56
N LEU A 267 19.04 -5.53 -16.16
CA LEU A 267 19.02 -6.88 -16.74
C LEU A 267 18.68 -7.94 -15.68
N ARG A 268 19.23 -7.81 -14.48
CA ARG A 268 18.91 -8.70 -13.36
C ARG A 268 17.46 -8.56 -12.93
N ASP A 269 16.96 -7.34 -12.76
CA ASP A 269 15.58 -7.09 -12.33
C ASP A 269 14.57 -7.55 -13.41
N ALA A 270 14.89 -7.37 -14.70
CA ALA A 270 14.12 -7.88 -15.84
C ALA A 270 14.09 -9.42 -15.88
N ARG A 271 15.25 -10.08 -15.75
CA ARG A 271 15.35 -11.55 -15.67
C ARG A 271 14.59 -12.10 -14.47
N GLN A 272 14.61 -11.41 -13.34
CA GLN A 272 13.87 -11.83 -12.14
C GLN A 272 12.36 -11.52 -12.24
N GLY A 273 11.92 -10.67 -13.17
CA GLY A 273 10.54 -10.20 -13.26
C GLY A 273 10.14 -9.23 -12.13
N LYS A 274 11.11 -8.61 -11.44
CA LYS A 274 10.84 -7.62 -10.40
C LYS A 274 10.54 -6.27 -11.04
N ARG A 275 9.44 -5.65 -10.63
CA ARG A 275 9.02 -4.33 -11.11
C ARG A 275 9.22 -3.30 -10.00
N ARG A 276 10.13 -2.35 -10.21
CA ARG A 276 10.33 -1.20 -9.31
C ARG A 276 9.15 -0.24 -9.41
N PHE A 277 8.84 0.16 -10.64
CA PHE A 277 7.68 0.98 -10.96
C PHE A 277 6.48 0.07 -11.20
N HIS A 278 5.74 -0.22 -10.14
CA HIS A 278 4.62 -1.16 -10.16
C HIS A 278 3.25 -0.48 -10.19
N TRP A 279 3.18 0.82 -10.48
CA TRP A 279 1.91 1.53 -10.56
C TRP A 279 0.95 0.92 -11.60
N LEU A 280 1.46 0.59 -12.80
CA LEU A 280 0.66 -0.08 -13.83
C LEU A 280 0.12 -1.43 -13.34
N GLN A 281 0.93 -2.18 -12.59
CA GLN A 281 0.50 -3.43 -11.97
C GLN A 281 -0.63 -3.18 -10.95
N ARG A 282 -0.52 -2.16 -10.09
CA ARG A 282 -1.60 -1.76 -9.16
C ARG A 282 -2.88 -1.38 -9.91
N LYS A 283 -2.79 -0.60 -10.99
CA LYS A 283 -3.93 -0.22 -11.85
C LYS A 283 -4.62 -1.46 -12.43
N ARG A 284 -3.84 -2.40 -12.98
CA ARG A 284 -4.36 -3.66 -13.55
C ARG A 284 -4.95 -4.59 -12.49
N GLN A 285 -4.31 -4.70 -11.33
CA GLN A 285 -4.82 -5.45 -10.18
C GLN A 285 -6.16 -4.89 -9.70
N LYS A 286 -6.28 -3.55 -9.59
CA LYS A 286 -7.53 -2.90 -9.21
C LYS A 286 -8.63 -3.17 -10.25
N ARG A 287 -8.33 -3.08 -11.54
CA ARG A 287 -9.27 -3.44 -12.63
C ARG A 287 -9.71 -4.90 -12.52
N ALA A 288 -8.78 -5.83 -12.31
CA ALA A 288 -9.08 -7.25 -12.11
C ALA A 288 -9.95 -7.49 -10.88
N SER A 289 -9.68 -6.81 -9.76
CA SER A 289 -10.51 -6.88 -8.56
C SER A 289 -11.92 -6.34 -8.78
N MET A 290 -12.07 -5.23 -9.54
CA MET A 290 -13.38 -4.71 -9.93
C MET A 290 -14.16 -5.72 -10.78
N LEU A 291 -13.53 -6.31 -11.80
CA LEU A 291 -14.13 -7.34 -12.64
C LEU A 291 -14.54 -8.56 -11.82
N LYS A 292 -13.66 -9.06 -10.95
CA LYS A 292 -13.96 -10.16 -10.03
C LYS A 292 -15.17 -9.85 -9.15
N ARG A 293 -15.24 -8.64 -8.58
CA ARG A 293 -16.38 -8.23 -7.73
C ARG A 293 -17.69 -8.13 -8.52
N LEU A 294 -17.65 -7.68 -9.78
CA LEU A 294 -18.82 -7.67 -10.66
C LEU A 294 -19.29 -9.11 -10.96
N ALA A 295 -18.36 -9.98 -11.35
CA ALA A 295 -18.62 -11.38 -11.67
C ALA A 295 -19.16 -12.18 -10.48
N LEU A 296 -18.69 -11.88 -9.25
CA LEU A 296 -19.20 -12.52 -8.02
C LEU A 296 -20.71 -12.36 -7.82
N ARG A 297 -21.32 -11.32 -8.39
CA ARG A 297 -22.76 -11.10 -8.29
C ARG A 297 -23.54 -11.71 -9.46
N LYS A 298 -23.02 -11.56 -10.69
CA LYS A 298 -23.62 -12.08 -11.92
C LYS A 298 -22.52 -12.72 -12.77
N PRO A 299 -22.25 -14.03 -12.60
CA PRO A 299 -21.16 -14.71 -13.30
C PRO A 299 -21.31 -14.66 -14.82
N GLU A 300 -22.53 -14.88 -15.32
CA GLU A 300 -22.86 -14.95 -16.75
C GLU A 300 -22.54 -13.64 -17.51
N MET A 301 -22.60 -12.48 -16.86
CA MET A 301 -22.39 -11.18 -17.51
C MET A 301 -20.92 -10.85 -17.75
N PHE A 302 -20.00 -11.54 -17.07
CA PHE A 302 -18.56 -11.29 -17.11
C PHE A 302 -17.78 -12.61 -17.21
N GLU A 303 -18.32 -13.57 -17.96
CA GLU A 303 -17.61 -14.80 -18.28
C GLU A 303 -16.34 -14.50 -19.10
N LEU A 304 -15.22 -15.13 -18.75
CA LEU A 304 -13.96 -14.93 -19.46
C LEU A 304 -13.98 -15.60 -20.83
N TRP A 305 -14.62 -16.76 -20.90
CA TRP A 305 -14.80 -17.55 -22.11
C TRP A 305 -16.28 -17.94 -22.22
N PRO A 306 -16.90 -17.88 -23.41
CA PRO A 306 -18.32 -18.19 -23.56
C PRO A 306 -18.61 -19.65 -23.22
N SER A 307 -19.51 -19.89 -22.28
CA SER A 307 -19.86 -21.25 -21.82
C SER A 307 -20.41 -22.16 -22.92
N THR A 308 -21.03 -21.59 -23.97
CA THR A 308 -21.59 -22.34 -25.10
C THR A 308 -20.57 -22.68 -26.19
N VAL A 309 -19.41 -22.01 -26.20
CA VAL A 309 -18.41 -22.13 -27.26
C VAL A 309 -17.32 -23.12 -26.83
N VAL A 310 -17.10 -24.13 -27.68
CA VAL A 310 -16.02 -25.09 -27.48
C VAL A 310 -14.66 -24.40 -27.65
N ASP A 311 -13.77 -24.59 -26.68
CA ASP A 311 -12.40 -24.10 -26.75
C ASP A 311 -11.46 -25.14 -27.41
N TYR A 312 -11.07 -24.90 -28.67
CA TYR A 312 -10.09 -25.74 -29.35
C TYR A 312 -8.69 -25.64 -28.74
N SER A 313 -8.33 -24.49 -28.14
CA SER A 313 -7.04 -24.35 -27.46
C SER A 313 -6.98 -25.24 -26.21
N GLN A 314 -8.10 -25.40 -25.50
CA GLN A 314 -8.25 -26.38 -24.42
C GLN A 314 -8.09 -27.82 -24.92
N ARG A 315 -8.60 -28.15 -26.11
CA ARG A 315 -8.39 -29.49 -26.72
C ARG A 315 -6.92 -29.74 -27.05
N ILE A 316 -6.21 -28.74 -27.57
CA ILE A 316 -4.77 -28.83 -27.83
C ILE A 316 -4.02 -28.99 -26.50
N ALA A 317 -4.36 -28.21 -25.47
CA ALA A 317 -3.78 -28.35 -24.14
C ALA A 317 -4.07 -29.74 -23.53
N PHE A 318 -5.26 -30.29 -23.76
CA PHE A 318 -5.62 -31.64 -23.32
C PHE A 318 -4.78 -32.71 -24.02
N ILE A 319 -4.53 -32.59 -25.33
CA ILE A 319 -3.58 -33.48 -26.05
C ILE A 319 -2.15 -33.28 -25.50
N ALA A 320 -1.74 -32.04 -25.23
CA ALA A 320 -0.44 -31.76 -24.64
C ALA A 320 -0.30 -32.39 -23.23
N GLN A 321 -1.37 -32.42 -22.43
CA GLN A 321 -1.38 -33.14 -21.14
C GLN A 321 -1.25 -34.66 -21.33
N HIS A 322 -1.79 -35.26 -22.40
CA HIS A 322 -1.55 -36.67 -22.71
C HIS A 322 -0.07 -36.94 -23.00
N VAL A 323 0.55 -36.05 -23.80
CA VAL A 323 1.99 -36.11 -24.10
C VAL A 323 2.83 -35.90 -22.84
N GLU A 324 2.52 -34.87 -22.05
CA GLU A 324 3.18 -34.57 -20.78
C GLU A 324 3.10 -35.77 -19.84
N ASN A 325 1.98 -36.49 -19.80
CA ASN A 325 1.81 -37.67 -18.95
C ASN A 325 2.29 -38.99 -19.59
N GLY A 326 2.76 -38.97 -20.84
CA GLY A 326 3.28 -40.16 -21.53
C GLY A 326 2.21 -41.18 -21.89
N LEU A 327 0.95 -40.75 -21.98
CA LEU A 327 -0.17 -41.60 -22.38
C LEU A 327 -0.20 -41.72 -23.91
N ASN A 328 -0.32 -42.96 -24.43
CA ASN A 328 -0.32 -43.21 -25.86
C ASN A 328 -1.66 -42.79 -26.50
N THR A 329 -1.64 -41.74 -27.31
CA THR A 329 -2.84 -41.15 -27.93
C THR A 329 -3.24 -41.81 -29.26
N LYS A 330 -2.35 -42.58 -29.91
CA LYS A 330 -2.57 -43.31 -31.18
C LYS A 330 -3.22 -42.51 -32.33
N GLY A 331 -3.23 -41.18 -32.27
CA GLY A 331 -3.89 -40.32 -33.25
C GLY A 331 -5.44 -40.42 -33.27
N GLN A 332 -6.06 -41.01 -32.25
CA GLN A 332 -7.52 -41.15 -32.17
C GLN A 332 -8.14 -39.97 -31.39
N TRP A 333 -9.21 -39.38 -31.91
CA TRP A 333 -9.95 -38.31 -31.25
C TRP A 333 -11.47 -38.58 -31.30
N PRO A 334 -12.25 -38.34 -30.22
CA PRO A 334 -11.85 -37.81 -28.91
C PRO A 334 -11.07 -38.81 -28.02
N LEU A 335 -10.21 -38.27 -27.15
CA LEU A 335 -9.47 -39.04 -26.15
C LEU A 335 -10.27 -39.14 -24.83
N ASP A 336 -9.99 -40.15 -24.00
CA ASP A 336 -10.70 -40.37 -22.73
C ASP A 336 -10.14 -39.48 -21.58
N PRO A 337 -10.93 -38.52 -21.05
CA PRO A 337 -10.50 -37.66 -19.95
C PRO A 337 -10.24 -38.41 -18.64
N GLU A 338 -10.97 -39.50 -18.40
CA GLU A 338 -10.80 -40.29 -17.18
C GLU A 338 -9.50 -41.12 -17.24
N GLU A 339 -9.14 -41.60 -18.43
CA GLU A 339 -7.86 -42.27 -18.68
C GLU A 339 -6.68 -41.32 -18.47
N LEU A 340 -6.75 -40.08 -18.98
CA LEU A 340 -5.76 -39.05 -18.70
C LEU A 340 -5.60 -38.79 -17.21
N SER A 341 -6.72 -38.66 -16.48
CA SER A 341 -6.71 -38.38 -15.03
C SER A 341 -6.00 -39.50 -14.25
N ARG A 342 -6.24 -40.76 -14.62
CA ARG A 342 -5.57 -41.93 -14.03
C ARG A 342 -4.09 -41.98 -14.38
N ALA A 343 -3.74 -41.69 -15.64
CA ALA A 343 -2.35 -41.62 -16.09
C ALA A 343 -1.58 -40.53 -15.32
N ARG A 344 -2.18 -39.36 -15.09
CA ARG A 344 -1.61 -38.26 -14.29
C ARG A 344 -1.33 -38.69 -12.84
N ILE A 345 -2.27 -39.37 -12.18
CA ILE A 345 -2.07 -39.89 -10.82
C ILE A 345 -0.95 -40.93 -10.81
N LYS A 346 -0.96 -41.87 -11.76
CA LYS A 346 0.06 -42.92 -11.85
C LYS A 346 1.45 -42.33 -12.07
N ARG A 347 1.58 -41.36 -12.98
CA ARG A 347 2.84 -40.66 -13.23
C ARG A 347 3.32 -39.88 -12.01
N SER A 348 2.43 -39.19 -11.31
CA SER A 348 2.78 -38.48 -10.07
C SER A 348 3.29 -39.42 -8.97
N GLN A 349 2.76 -40.64 -8.88
CA GLN A 349 3.25 -41.66 -7.94
C GLN A 349 4.58 -42.28 -8.34
N GLU A 350 4.77 -42.49 -9.65
CA GLU A 350 6.03 -42.96 -10.22
C GLU A 350 7.14 -41.92 -10.07
N GLU A 351 6.84 -40.64 -10.30
CA GLU A 351 7.74 -39.50 -10.05
C GLU A 351 8.08 -39.33 -8.57
N ALA A 352 7.13 -39.65 -7.68
CA ALA A 352 7.40 -39.70 -6.25
C ALA A 352 8.23 -40.93 -5.82
N GLU A 353 8.55 -41.84 -6.75
CA GLU A 353 9.31 -43.08 -6.55
C GLU A 353 8.74 -44.00 -5.44
N LYS A 354 7.44 -43.86 -5.13
CA LYS A 354 6.79 -44.59 -4.03
C LYS A 354 6.25 -45.97 -4.40
N THR A 355 6.61 -46.50 -5.58
CA THR A 355 6.02 -47.72 -6.14
C THR A 355 6.08 -48.93 -5.20
N PHE A 356 7.18 -49.11 -4.46
CA PHE A 356 7.36 -50.18 -3.48
C PHE A 356 6.93 -49.82 -2.05
N LEU A 357 6.73 -48.52 -1.77
CA LEU A 357 6.44 -47.98 -0.44
C LEU A 357 4.97 -47.55 -0.27
N LEU A 358 4.10 -47.98 -1.18
CA LEU A 358 2.68 -47.64 -1.12
C LEU A 358 2.03 -48.17 0.16
N ASN A 359 1.49 -47.25 0.96
CA ASN A 359 0.72 -47.60 2.15
C ASN A 359 -0.64 -48.21 1.77
N THR A 360 -1.25 -48.94 2.71
CA THR A 360 -2.57 -49.58 2.50
C THR A 360 -3.66 -48.58 2.10
N ASP A 361 -3.62 -47.37 2.66
CA ASP A 361 -4.54 -46.29 2.31
C ASP A 361 -4.29 -45.75 0.89
N GLU A 362 -3.04 -45.62 0.47
CA GLU A 362 -2.67 -45.19 -0.90
C GLU A 362 -3.11 -46.24 -1.93
N LYS A 363 -2.93 -47.54 -1.63
CA LYS A 363 -3.42 -48.66 -2.46
C LYS A 363 -4.95 -48.68 -2.57
N LYS A 364 -5.68 -48.38 -1.49
CA LYS A 364 -7.15 -48.29 -1.52
C LYS A 364 -7.64 -47.14 -2.39
N VAL A 365 -6.99 -45.97 -2.32
CA VAL A 365 -7.32 -44.82 -3.16
C VAL A 365 -7.08 -45.14 -4.63
N LEU A 366 -5.95 -45.75 -4.97
CA LEU A 366 -5.62 -46.22 -6.32
C LEU A 366 -6.64 -47.22 -6.88
N ASN A 367 -7.04 -48.20 -6.09
CA ASN A 367 -8.02 -49.19 -6.52
C ASN A 367 -9.40 -48.56 -6.75
N LYS A 368 -9.74 -47.54 -5.94
CA LYS A 368 -11.01 -46.81 -6.07
C LYS A 368 -11.02 -45.87 -7.27
N THR A 369 -9.89 -45.24 -7.61
CA THR A 369 -9.75 -44.40 -8.83
C THR A 369 -9.54 -45.23 -10.11
N GLY A 370 -9.04 -46.47 -10.00
CA GLY A 370 -8.94 -47.42 -11.11
C GLY A 370 -10.30 -47.98 -11.57
N GLY A 371 -11.31 -47.99 -10.70
CA GLY A 371 -12.67 -48.39 -11.02
C GLY A 371 -13.41 -47.35 -11.88
N LYS A 372 -14.30 -47.79 -12.78
CA LYS A 372 -15.23 -46.90 -13.49
C LYS A 372 -16.28 -46.38 -12.50
N SER A 373 -16.00 -45.23 -11.88
CA SER A 373 -16.97 -44.50 -11.06
C SER A 373 -18.11 -43.98 -11.94
N ARG A 374 -19.36 -44.34 -11.64
CA ARG A 374 -20.54 -43.99 -12.46
C ARG A 374 -21.16 -42.64 -12.14
N GLU A 375 -20.89 -42.07 -10.96
CA GLU A 375 -21.65 -40.91 -10.44
C GLU A 375 -20.83 -39.62 -10.28
N ASN A 376 -19.50 -39.70 -10.21
CA ASN A 376 -18.60 -38.52 -10.17
C ASN A 376 -17.34 -38.82 -10.99
N GLY A 377 -17.04 -37.98 -11.99
CA GLY A 377 -15.84 -38.12 -12.84
C GLY A 377 -14.56 -37.79 -12.05
N ILE A 378 -13.54 -38.62 -12.17
CA ILE A 378 -12.24 -38.45 -11.49
C ILE A 378 -11.58 -37.16 -11.97
N MET A 379 -11.78 -36.77 -13.23
CA MET A 379 -11.26 -35.50 -13.74
C MET A 379 -11.86 -34.29 -13.01
N GLN A 380 -13.17 -34.29 -12.71
CA GLN A 380 -13.80 -33.21 -11.96
C GLN A 380 -13.26 -33.13 -10.52
N MET A 381 -12.98 -34.28 -9.91
CA MET A 381 -12.37 -34.35 -8.59
C MET A 381 -10.92 -33.83 -8.60
N LEU A 382 -10.11 -34.19 -9.59
CA LEU A 382 -8.74 -33.67 -9.73
C LEU A 382 -8.73 -32.17 -9.98
N ASN A 383 -9.64 -31.66 -10.80
CA ASN A 383 -9.79 -30.22 -11.02
C ASN A 383 -10.16 -29.49 -9.72
N ALA A 384 -11.05 -30.08 -8.91
CA ALA A 384 -11.38 -29.55 -7.58
C ALA A 384 -10.20 -29.63 -6.58
N LEU A 385 -9.31 -30.61 -6.72
CA LEU A 385 -8.08 -30.72 -5.91
C LEU A 385 -6.99 -29.74 -6.36
N ASP A 386 -6.95 -29.40 -7.64
CA ASP A 386 -6.06 -28.37 -8.19
C ASP A 386 -6.45 -26.96 -7.71
N GLU A 387 -7.69 -26.76 -7.21
CA GLU A 387 -8.08 -25.53 -6.52
C GLU A 387 -7.32 -25.37 -5.20
N ARG A 388 -6.41 -24.39 -5.16
CA ARG A 388 -5.62 -24.05 -3.96
C ARG A 388 -6.46 -23.30 -2.91
N GLN A 389 -7.46 -23.97 -2.33
CA GLN A 389 -8.25 -23.41 -1.24
C GLN A 389 -7.54 -23.56 0.11
N LYS A 390 -7.80 -22.63 1.03
CA LYS A 390 -7.20 -22.67 2.37
C LYS A 390 -7.87 -23.76 3.21
N PRO A 391 -7.12 -24.68 3.87
CA PRO A 391 -7.73 -25.72 4.70
C PRO A 391 -8.39 -25.14 5.96
N PHE A 392 -9.42 -25.85 6.46
CA PHE A 392 -10.05 -25.56 7.73
C PHE A 392 -9.19 -26.04 8.91
N LYS A 393 -9.27 -25.32 10.04
CA LYS A 393 -8.63 -25.74 11.29
C LYS A 393 -9.60 -26.60 12.13
N ARG A 394 -9.07 -27.55 12.89
CA ARG A 394 -9.85 -28.34 13.86
C ARG A 394 -10.45 -27.42 14.94
N LEU A 395 -11.72 -27.62 15.27
CA LEU A 395 -12.47 -26.84 16.27
C LEU A 395 -13.04 -27.75 17.36
N SER A 396 -13.25 -27.20 18.54
CA SER A 396 -14.06 -27.85 19.58
C SER A 396 -15.52 -27.96 19.12
N ARG A 397 -16.21 -29.03 19.53
CA ARG A 397 -17.62 -29.32 19.16
C ARG A 397 -18.55 -28.14 19.41
N LYS A 398 -18.46 -27.50 20.58
CA LYS A 398 -19.27 -26.31 20.93
C LYS A 398 -18.99 -25.12 20.00
N VAL A 399 -17.71 -24.88 19.68
CA VAL A 399 -17.30 -23.77 18.79
C VAL A 399 -17.74 -24.05 17.36
N TYR A 400 -17.67 -25.30 16.91
CA TYR A 400 -18.17 -25.73 15.61
C TYR A 400 -19.69 -25.55 15.51
N ALA A 401 -20.46 -26.04 16.49
CA ALA A 401 -21.92 -25.88 16.53
C ALA A 401 -22.32 -24.39 16.51
N ASN A 402 -21.66 -23.55 17.31
CA ASN A 402 -21.89 -22.11 17.29
C ASN A 402 -21.55 -21.47 15.94
N ARG A 403 -20.53 -21.98 15.25
CA ARG A 403 -20.15 -21.50 13.91
C ARG A 403 -21.20 -21.90 12.89
N VAL A 404 -21.61 -23.17 12.86
CA VAL A 404 -22.68 -23.66 11.97
C VAL A 404 -23.93 -22.82 12.18
N ASN A 405 -24.33 -22.58 13.43
CA ASN A 405 -25.48 -21.74 13.74
C ASN A 405 -25.31 -20.30 13.21
N ALA A 406 -24.12 -19.69 13.41
CA ALA A 406 -23.85 -18.34 12.91
C ALA A 406 -23.78 -18.24 11.38
N VAL A 407 -23.37 -19.31 10.69
CA VAL A 407 -23.38 -19.41 9.22
C VAL A 407 -24.80 -19.53 8.71
N VAL A 408 -25.63 -20.38 9.34
CA VAL A 408 -27.07 -20.50 9.03
C VAL A 408 -27.78 -19.15 9.21
N HIS A 409 -27.43 -18.38 10.24
CA HIS A 409 -27.95 -17.04 10.45
C HIS A 409 -27.32 -15.95 9.56
N GLY A 410 -26.31 -16.28 8.75
CA GLY A 410 -25.70 -15.35 7.79
C GLY A 410 -24.79 -14.26 8.38
N ASP A 411 -24.34 -14.36 9.65
CA ASP A 411 -23.43 -13.36 10.27
C ASP A 411 -21.93 -13.72 10.14
N GLN A 412 -21.63 -15.00 9.94
CA GLN A 412 -20.27 -15.52 9.78
C GLN A 412 -20.07 -16.24 8.46
N ASP A 413 -18.84 -16.25 7.98
CA ASP A 413 -18.41 -17.12 6.88
C ASP A 413 -17.97 -18.51 7.37
N GLU A 414 -17.68 -19.39 6.40
CA GLU A 414 -17.22 -20.76 6.62
C GLU A 414 -15.97 -20.87 7.53
N TYR A 415 -15.09 -19.88 7.51
CA TYR A 415 -13.89 -19.84 8.36
C TYR A 415 -14.14 -19.21 9.74
N GLY A 416 -15.35 -18.72 10.00
CA GLY A 416 -15.80 -18.07 11.23
C GLY A 416 -15.42 -16.60 11.33
N ARG A 417 -15.11 -15.93 10.21
CA ARG A 417 -14.90 -14.48 10.16
C ARG A 417 -16.28 -13.82 10.14
N LYS A 418 -16.48 -12.81 11.00
CA LYS A 418 -17.75 -12.06 11.09
C LYS A 418 -17.81 -11.02 9.98
N TYR A 419 -18.86 -11.03 9.17
CA TYR A 419 -18.99 -10.14 8.00
C TYR A 419 -18.87 -8.66 8.38
N ARG A 420 -19.66 -8.20 9.36
CA ARG A 420 -19.65 -6.79 9.83
C ARG A 420 -18.27 -6.33 10.33
N LYS A 421 -17.51 -7.22 10.99
CA LYS A 421 -16.16 -6.89 11.49
C LYS A 421 -15.15 -6.81 10.36
N MET A 422 -15.23 -7.70 9.38
CA MET A 422 -14.34 -7.70 8.22
C MET A 422 -14.60 -6.50 7.31
N GLU A 423 -15.86 -6.17 7.08
CA GLU A 423 -16.27 -4.98 6.34
C GLU A 423 -15.71 -3.70 6.98
N ASN A 424 -15.89 -3.51 8.29
CA ASN A 424 -15.36 -2.34 9.00
C ASN A 424 -13.83 -2.25 8.93
N ARG A 425 -13.12 -3.39 9.05
CA ARG A 425 -11.65 -3.45 8.92
C ARG A 425 -11.15 -3.19 7.50
N ALA A 426 -11.94 -3.54 6.49
CA ALA A 426 -11.60 -3.30 5.10
C ALA A 426 -11.86 -1.84 4.71
N LYS A 427 -12.95 -1.23 5.21
CA LYS A 427 -13.33 0.16 4.91
C LYS A 427 -12.51 1.21 5.66
N ARG A 428 -12.21 0.98 6.95
CA ARG A 428 -11.55 1.96 7.81
C ARG A 428 -10.08 1.62 8.06
N ARG A 429 -9.29 2.66 8.35
CA ARG A 429 -7.92 2.54 8.85
C ARG A 429 -7.91 1.80 10.19
N MET A 430 -6.97 0.87 10.34
CA MET A 430 -6.71 0.15 11.59
C MET A 430 -5.42 0.59 12.29
N ARG A 431 -4.45 1.11 11.53
CA ARG A 431 -3.17 1.57 12.06
C ARG A 431 -3.37 2.85 12.89
N PRO A 432 -2.97 2.89 14.17
CA PRO A 432 -2.96 4.13 14.93
C PRO A 432 -1.82 5.04 14.45
N TYR A 433 -1.86 6.29 14.87
CA TYR A 433 -0.72 7.19 14.78
C TYR A 433 0.20 6.96 15.97
N ASP A 434 1.51 6.94 15.74
CA ASP A 434 2.51 6.77 16.80
C ASP A 434 3.02 8.13 17.33
N SER A 435 2.81 9.22 16.59
CA SER A 435 3.23 10.58 16.99
C SER A 435 2.40 11.69 16.35
N LEU A 436 2.34 12.86 17.01
CA LEU A 436 1.79 14.09 16.42
C LEU A 436 2.55 14.54 15.16
N SER A 437 3.86 14.30 15.12
CA SER A 437 4.69 14.59 13.94
C SER A 437 4.24 13.80 12.71
N GLU A 438 3.87 12.54 12.92
CA GLU A 438 3.30 11.69 11.89
C GLU A 438 1.90 12.15 11.47
N MET A 439 1.07 12.61 12.41
CA MET A 439 -0.23 13.21 12.06
C MET A 439 -0.08 14.47 11.20
N ALA A 440 0.89 15.32 11.53
CA ALA A 440 1.20 16.51 10.76
C ALA A 440 1.71 16.15 9.35
N LEU A 441 2.60 15.17 9.24
CA LEU A 441 3.07 14.66 7.95
C LEU A 441 1.92 14.07 7.12
N GLU A 442 1.04 13.26 7.72
CA GLU A 442 -0.11 12.72 7.00
C GLU A 442 -1.03 13.84 6.52
N LYS A 443 -1.21 14.92 7.30
CA LYS A 443 -2.00 16.08 6.88
C LYS A 443 -1.36 16.83 5.71
N GLU A 444 -0.03 16.99 5.72
CA GLU A 444 0.74 17.63 4.64
C GLU A 444 0.60 16.84 3.34
N VAL A 445 0.93 15.54 3.36
CA VAL A 445 1.04 14.69 2.15
C VAL A 445 -0.31 14.14 1.69
N ARG A 446 -1.40 14.34 2.45
CA ARG A 446 -2.72 13.83 2.05
C ARG A 446 -3.34 14.58 0.87
N LYS A 447 -3.00 15.86 0.70
CA LYS A 447 -3.53 16.73 -0.37
C LYS A 447 -2.70 16.68 -1.66
N GLU A 448 -1.85 15.67 -1.80
CA GLU A 448 -1.02 15.51 -2.99
C GLU A 448 -1.87 15.11 -4.22
N PRO A 449 -1.58 15.69 -5.41
CA PRO A 449 -2.28 15.38 -6.64
C PRO A 449 -2.13 13.89 -7.01
N ARG A 450 -3.22 13.31 -7.50
CA ARG A 450 -3.27 11.89 -7.90
C ARG A 450 -3.02 11.75 -9.39
N VAL A 451 -1.75 11.57 -9.76
CA VAL A 451 -1.29 11.51 -11.16
C VAL A 451 -1.91 10.35 -11.95
N TYR A 452 -2.11 9.20 -11.31
CA TYR A 452 -2.50 7.98 -12.02
C TYR A 452 -3.68 7.22 -11.39
N THR A 453 -4.25 7.76 -10.32
CA THR A 453 -5.50 7.26 -9.73
C THR A 453 -6.61 8.27 -9.93
N LYS A 454 -7.84 7.79 -9.81
CA LYS A 454 -9.00 8.68 -9.71
C LYS A 454 -8.81 9.64 -8.53
N GLY A 455 -8.91 10.93 -8.82
CA GLY A 455 -8.82 12.00 -7.82
C GLY A 455 -9.97 11.90 -6.80
N LEU A 456 -9.69 12.32 -5.57
CA LEU A 456 -10.74 12.60 -4.60
C LEU A 456 -11.05 14.09 -4.63
N ASN A 457 -12.29 14.44 -4.29
CA ASN A 457 -12.65 15.83 -4.14
C ASN A 457 -11.96 16.40 -2.89
N HIS A 458 -10.99 17.28 -3.10
CA HIS A 458 -10.36 18.09 -2.05
C HIS A 458 -11.08 19.43 -2.00
N SER A 459 -12.14 19.51 -1.20
CA SER A 459 -12.77 20.80 -0.93
C SER A 459 -11.80 21.68 -0.14
N ASP A 460 -11.82 22.99 -0.41
CA ASP A 460 -10.99 23.99 0.30
C ASP A 460 -11.13 23.86 1.83
N ASP A 461 -12.32 23.44 2.20
CA ASP A 461 -12.89 23.40 3.52
C ASP A 461 -12.68 22.02 4.22
N GLU A 462 -12.04 21.04 3.55
CA GLU A 462 -11.88 19.65 4.01
C GLU A 462 -11.19 19.54 5.38
N HIS A 463 -10.22 20.42 5.64
CA HIS A 463 -9.43 20.47 6.88
C HIS A 463 -9.80 21.60 7.82
N TRP A 464 -10.78 22.41 7.43
CA TRP A 464 -11.28 23.46 8.33
C TRP A 464 -12.13 22.82 9.43
N PRO A 465 -12.26 23.47 10.59
CA PRO A 465 -13.15 23.01 11.63
C PRO A 465 -14.56 22.75 11.06
N LYS A 466 -15.03 21.50 11.19
CA LYS A 466 -16.34 21.08 10.67
C LYS A 466 -17.48 21.28 11.67
N HIS A 467 -17.14 21.59 12.92
CA HIS A 467 -18.10 21.74 14.01
C HIS A 467 -19.28 22.68 13.66
N THR A 468 -19.02 23.77 12.94
CA THR A 468 -20.06 24.73 12.49
C THR A 468 -20.72 24.38 11.16
N LYS A 469 -20.21 23.38 10.44
CA LYS A 469 -20.67 22.98 9.10
C LYS A 469 -21.56 21.75 9.13
N SER A 470 -21.24 20.80 10.00
CA SER A 470 -22.02 19.59 10.19
C SER A 470 -23.07 19.82 11.28
N TRP A 471 -24.33 19.62 10.92
CA TRP A 471 -25.48 19.74 11.83
C TRP A 471 -25.33 18.94 13.13
N SER A 472 -24.72 17.75 13.06
CA SER A 472 -24.64 16.80 14.18
C SER A 472 -23.54 17.09 15.20
N ASP A 473 -22.51 17.87 14.84
CA ASP A 473 -21.29 17.97 15.65
C ASP A 473 -21.47 18.85 16.91
N GLY A 474 -22.55 19.64 16.97
CA GLY A 474 -22.96 20.41 18.15
C GLY A 474 -24.27 19.94 18.78
N MET A 475 -24.87 18.85 18.28
CA MET A 475 -26.13 18.34 18.82
C MET A 475 -25.91 17.43 20.04
N PRO A 476 -26.90 17.34 20.94
CA PRO A 476 -26.88 16.44 22.08
C PRO A 476 -26.50 15.00 21.73
N SER A 477 -25.45 14.47 22.35
CA SER A 477 -24.91 13.14 22.06
C SER A 477 -24.80 12.26 23.29
N THR A 478 -25.47 11.10 23.25
CA THR A 478 -25.41 10.09 24.31
C THR A 478 -24.02 9.49 24.51
N ARG A 479 -23.13 9.56 23.49
CA ARG A 479 -21.76 9.06 23.60
C ARG A 479 -20.79 10.08 24.19
N TYR A 480 -21.05 11.37 24.00
CA TYR A 480 -20.19 12.46 24.47
C TYR A 480 -20.76 13.19 25.70
N ALA A 481 -21.94 12.79 26.17
CA ALA A 481 -22.57 13.24 27.41
C ALA A 481 -22.81 14.76 27.49
N SER A 482 -23.44 15.31 26.45
CA SER A 482 -24.47 16.36 26.47
C SER A 482 -25.05 16.41 25.07
#